data_AF-X1LVX5-F1
#
_entry.id   AF-X1LVX5-F1
#
_cell.length_a   1.000
_cell.length_b   1.000
_cell.length_c   1.000
_cell.angle_alpha   90.00
_cell.angle_beta   90.00
_cell.angle_gamma   90.00
#
_symmetry.space_group_name_H-M   'P 1'
#
loop_
_entity.id
_entity.type
_entity.pdbx_description
1 polymer ?
#
loop_
_entity_poly.entity_id
_entity_poly.type
_entity_poly.pdbx_seq_one_letter_code
_entity_poly.pdbx_strand_id
1 'polypeptide(L)'
;GPYVYVKDGKLVRDNSADRGGSHGPQHEFVVEALQPEHPILNGLPSKWLHVKDELYSELRESAKNMEILATAYADKEFKGTDEWDYQEAPYNSGMMEKHRENLNMLRRKSEEWARMRIIQEAEQILKDNKHTQ
;
A
#
# COMPACT_ATOMS: atom_id res chain seq x y z
N GLY A 1 -22.22 -2.12 4.84
CA GLY A 1 -22.40 -2.37 3.39
C GLY A 1 -21.63 -3.61 2.99
N PRO A 2 -21.37 -3.86 1.71
CA PRO A 2 -20.48 -4.93 1.30
C PRO A 2 -19.08 -4.76 1.92
N TYR A 3 -18.42 -5.87 2.24
CA TYR A 3 -16.99 -5.91 2.42
C TYR A 3 -16.33 -5.89 1.04
N VAL A 4 -15.45 -4.93 0.82
CA VAL A 4 -14.77 -4.74 -0.46
C VAL A 4 -13.29 -5.02 -0.31
N TYR A 5 -12.79 -5.97 -1.08
CA TYR A 5 -11.40 -6.42 -1.02
C TYR A 5 -10.90 -6.83 -2.41
N VAL A 6 -9.60 -7.05 -2.53
CA VAL A 6 -8.99 -7.52 -3.78
C VAL A 6 -8.62 -8.99 -3.64
N LYS A 7 -9.07 -9.80 -4.58
CA LYS A 7 -8.73 -11.23 -4.70
C LYS A 7 -8.45 -11.56 -6.15
N ASP A 8 -7.39 -12.31 -6.44
CA ASP A 8 -6.96 -12.63 -7.80
C ASP A 8 -6.77 -11.39 -8.70
N GLY A 9 -6.29 -10.29 -8.12
CA GLY A 9 -6.16 -8.99 -8.82
C GLY A 9 -7.49 -8.35 -9.20
N LYS A 10 -8.63 -8.87 -8.71
CA LYS A 10 -9.97 -8.39 -8.99
C LYS A 10 -10.65 -7.86 -7.74
N LEU A 11 -11.46 -6.83 -7.93
CA LEU A 11 -12.30 -6.28 -6.88
C LEU A 11 -13.45 -7.23 -6.56
N VAL A 12 -13.56 -7.66 -5.31
CA VAL A 12 -14.66 -8.48 -4.79
C VAL A 12 -15.53 -7.64 -3.87
N ARG A 13 -16.85 -7.85 -3.94
CA ARG A 13 -17.84 -7.21 -3.08
C ARG A 13 -18.67 -8.29 -2.40
N ASP A 14 -18.42 -8.52 -1.12
CA ASP A 14 -19.16 -9.51 -0.34
C ASP A 14 -20.28 -8.83 0.46
N ASN A 15 -21.53 -9.20 0.16
CA ASN A 15 -22.72 -8.69 0.85
C ASN A 15 -23.17 -9.55 2.03
N SER A 16 -22.40 -10.59 2.39
CA SER A 16 -22.64 -11.40 3.59
C SER A 16 -22.65 -10.52 4.85
N ALA A 17 -23.43 -10.94 5.85
CA ALA A 17 -23.47 -10.26 7.14
C ALA A 17 -22.24 -10.66 7.97
N ASP A 18 -21.47 -9.67 8.40
CA ASP A 18 -20.33 -9.84 9.32
C ASP A 18 -19.98 -8.49 9.99
N ARG A 19 -18.92 -8.46 10.81
CA ARG A 19 -18.37 -7.24 11.41
C ARG A 19 -18.03 -6.18 10.36
N GLY A 20 -18.17 -4.92 10.77
CA GLY A 20 -18.01 -3.74 9.90
C GLY A 20 -16.61 -3.14 9.85
N GLY A 21 -15.61 -3.85 10.37
CA GLY A 21 -14.23 -3.41 10.45
C GLY A 21 -13.45 -4.12 11.55
N SER A 22 -12.15 -4.23 11.38
CA SER A 22 -11.20 -4.73 12.37
C SER A 22 -9.82 -4.13 12.14
N HIS A 23 -8.97 -4.14 13.17
CA HIS A 23 -7.55 -3.87 13.01
C HIS A 23 -6.75 -4.59 14.11
N GLY A 24 -5.48 -4.83 13.82
CA GLY A 24 -4.50 -5.32 14.77
C GLY A 24 -3.76 -4.23 15.52
N PRO A 25 -2.68 -4.61 16.25
CA PRO A 25 -1.72 -3.64 16.75
C PRO A 25 -1.00 -2.92 15.61
N GLN A 26 -0.47 -1.72 15.89
CA GLN A 26 0.30 -0.96 14.93
C GLN A 26 1.58 -1.68 14.47
N HIS A 27 1.81 -1.73 13.16
CA HIS A 27 3.00 -2.32 12.54
C HIS A 27 3.29 -1.63 11.20
N GLU A 28 4.49 -1.85 10.66
CA GLU A 28 4.81 -1.41 9.30
C GLU A 28 4.20 -2.41 8.31
N PHE A 29 3.64 -1.92 7.20
CA PHE A 29 3.04 -2.76 6.17
C PHE A 29 3.35 -2.23 4.77
N VAL A 30 3.40 -3.13 3.78
CA VAL A 30 3.65 -2.72 2.39
C VAL A 30 2.33 -2.36 1.74
N VAL A 31 2.28 -1.17 1.15
CA VAL A 31 1.18 -0.71 0.32
C VAL A 31 1.54 -0.93 -1.14
N GLU A 32 0.59 -1.44 -1.91
CA GLU A 32 0.70 -1.70 -3.34
C GLU A 32 -0.33 -0.87 -4.11
N ALA A 33 0.16 -0.13 -5.11
CA ALA A 33 -0.67 0.65 -6.02
C ALA A 33 -1.40 -0.29 -7.01
N LEU A 34 -2.72 -0.18 -7.05
CA LEU A 34 -3.56 -0.86 -8.05
C LEU A 34 -3.86 0.03 -9.25
N GLN A 35 -3.84 1.35 -9.06
CA GLN A 35 -4.08 2.36 -10.09
C GLN A 35 -2.89 3.33 -10.17
N PRO A 36 -1.68 2.88 -10.59
CA PRO A 36 -0.49 3.73 -10.59
C PRO A 36 -0.62 4.97 -11.49
N GLU A 37 -1.47 4.91 -12.51
CA GLU A 37 -1.76 6.03 -13.42
C GLU A 37 -2.72 7.07 -12.81
N HIS A 38 -3.36 6.76 -11.68
CA HIS A 38 -4.27 7.70 -11.03
C HIS A 38 -3.51 8.94 -10.55
N PRO A 39 -4.00 10.18 -10.76
CA PRO A 39 -3.25 11.40 -10.43
C PRO A 39 -2.76 11.48 -8.97
N ILE A 40 -3.50 10.90 -8.02
CA ILE A 40 -3.10 10.81 -6.60
C ILE A 40 -1.88 9.91 -6.39
N LEU A 41 -1.74 8.85 -7.19
CA LEU A 41 -0.63 7.92 -7.11
C LEU A 41 0.49 8.25 -8.09
N ASN A 42 0.28 9.22 -8.99
CA ASN A 42 1.26 9.59 -10.00
C ASN A 42 2.58 10.01 -9.35
N GLY A 43 3.65 9.41 -9.83
CA GLY A 43 4.98 9.55 -9.28
C GLY A 43 5.29 8.53 -8.19
N LEU A 44 4.33 8.09 -7.36
CA LEU A 44 4.63 7.16 -6.26
C LEU A 44 5.14 5.81 -6.78
N PRO A 45 6.01 5.11 -6.02
CA PRO A 45 6.42 3.75 -6.33
C PRO A 45 5.21 2.80 -6.40
N SER A 46 5.30 1.74 -7.22
CA SER A 46 4.23 0.72 -7.27
C SER A 46 4.04 -0.02 -5.94
N LYS A 47 5.10 -0.10 -5.11
CA LYS A 47 5.06 -0.63 -3.75
C LYS A 47 5.92 0.24 -2.83
N TRP A 48 5.43 0.53 -1.63
CA TRP A 48 6.19 1.25 -0.62
C TRP A 48 5.90 0.72 0.79
N LEU A 49 6.87 0.88 1.68
CA LEU A 49 6.68 0.57 3.09
C LEU A 49 5.95 1.74 3.76
N HIS A 50 4.75 1.47 4.28
CA HIS A 50 4.07 2.41 5.15
C HIS A 50 4.70 2.35 6.54
N VAL A 51 4.81 3.52 7.17
CA VAL A 51 5.30 3.64 8.54
C VAL A 51 4.37 2.90 9.51
N LYS A 52 4.83 2.70 10.74
CA LYS A 52 4.07 2.00 11.77
C LYS A 52 2.70 2.66 12.00
N ASP A 53 1.62 1.95 11.67
CA ASP A 53 0.24 2.40 11.84
C ASP A 53 -0.74 1.22 12.01
N GLU A 54 -2.01 1.50 12.31
CA GLU A 54 -3.09 0.53 12.32
C GLU A 54 -3.57 0.21 10.89
N LEU A 55 -3.39 -1.03 10.45
CA LEU A 55 -3.98 -1.50 9.20
C LEU A 55 -5.43 -1.94 9.42
N TYR A 56 -6.38 -1.11 9.01
CA TYR A 56 -7.80 -1.44 9.05
C TYR A 56 -8.16 -2.44 7.94
N SER A 57 -8.94 -3.45 8.29
CA SER A 57 -9.46 -4.49 7.40
C SER A 57 -10.94 -4.75 7.65
N GLU A 58 -11.58 -5.55 6.80
CA GLU A 58 -13.01 -5.91 6.92
C GLU A 58 -13.97 -4.70 6.97
N LEU A 59 -13.55 -3.53 6.47
CA LEU A 59 -14.38 -2.32 6.44
C LEU A 59 -15.56 -2.50 5.49
N ARG A 60 -16.75 -2.09 5.95
CA ARG A 60 -18.02 -2.33 5.25
C ARG A 60 -18.80 -1.05 4.97
N GLU A 61 -18.55 -0.46 3.82
CA GLU A 61 -19.18 0.78 3.34
C GLU A 61 -20.19 0.52 2.21
N SER A 62 -20.99 1.51 1.80
CA SER A 62 -21.93 1.31 0.67
C SER A 62 -21.20 1.07 -0.67
N ALA A 63 -19.94 1.54 -0.76
CA ALA A 63 -19.01 1.36 -1.86
C ALA A 63 -19.55 1.69 -3.27
N LYS A 64 -20.63 2.47 -3.40
CA LYS A 64 -21.29 2.69 -4.71
C LYS A 64 -20.44 3.50 -5.70
N ASN A 65 -19.68 4.48 -5.20
CA ASN A 65 -18.83 5.36 -6.00
C ASN A 65 -17.41 5.38 -5.41
N MET A 66 -16.81 4.20 -5.27
CA MET A 66 -15.50 4.03 -4.67
C MET A 66 -14.54 3.47 -5.71
N GLU A 67 -13.41 4.13 -5.87
CA GLU A 67 -12.27 3.66 -6.65
C GLU A 67 -11.17 3.22 -5.68
N ILE A 68 -10.65 2.00 -5.86
CA ILE A 68 -9.55 1.50 -5.01
C ILE A 68 -8.23 1.85 -5.68
N LEU A 69 -7.49 2.74 -5.05
CA LEU A 69 -6.20 3.21 -5.55
C LEU A 69 -5.06 2.26 -5.16
N ALA A 70 -5.07 1.80 -3.91
CA ALA A 70 -4.02 0.99 -3.33
C ALA A 70 -4.58 0.02 -2.29
N THR A 71 -3.77 -0.95 -1.91
CA THR A 71 -4.14 -2.02 -0.98
C THR A 71 -2.90 -2.50 -0.22
N ALA A 72 -3.12 -3.16 0.91
CA ALA A 72 -2.06 -3.72 1.75
C ALA A 72 -2.50 -5.09 2.27
N TYR A 73 -1.53 -5.97 2.51
CA TYR A 73 -1.77 -7.30 3.04
C TYR A 73 -2.10 -7.26 4.53
N ALA A 74 -3.25 -7.82 4.93
CA ALA A 74 -3.66 -7.91 6.33
C ALA A 74 -3.17 -9.21 6.96
N ASP A 75 -1.95 -9.19 7.50
CA ASP A 75 -1.27 -10.35 8.09
C ASP A 75 -1.92 -10.84 9.41
N LYS A 76 -2.16 -12.15 9.50
CA LYS A 76 -2.69 -12.84 10.70
C LYS A 76 -1.83 -12.65 11.95
N GLU A 77 -0.51 -12.51 11.83
CA GLU A 77 0.37 -12.19 12.98
C GLU A 77 -0.06 -10.88 13.65
N PHE A 78 -0.51 -9.92 12.84
CA PHE A 78 -1.07 -8.66 13.29
C PHE A 78 -2.60 -8.69 13.29
N LYS A 79 -3.22 -9.85 13.57
CA LYS A 79 -4.68 -10.03 13.67
C LYS A 79 -5.46 -9.66 12.40
N GLY A 80 -4.81 -9.66 11.24
CA GLY A 80 -5.43 -9.50 9.93
C GLY A 80 -6.17 -10.75 9.46
N THR A 81 -6.73 -10.68 8.26
CA THR A 81 -7.58 -11.74 7.70
C THR A 81 -6.81 -12.79 6.89
N ASP A 82 -5.56 -12.52 6.49
CA ASP A 82 -4.77 -13.37 5.56
C ASP A 82 -5.47 -13.55 4.20
N GLU A 83 -6.43 -12.67 3.89
CA GLU A 83 -7.23 -12.75 2.68
C GLU A 83 -6.52 -12.01 1.55
N TRP A 84 -5.60 -12.71 0.88
CA TRP A 84 -4.94 -12.25 -0.34
C TRP A 84 -4.32 -13.43 -1.10
N ASP A 85 -4.33 -13.37 -2.44
CA ASP A 85 -3.92 -14.51 -3.31
C ASP A 85 -2.51 -14.35 -3.93
N TYR A 86 -1.69 -13.40 -3.45
CA TYR A 86 -0.31 -13.29 -3.93
C TYR A 86 0.62 -14.21 -3.14
N GLN A 87 1.11 -15.27 -3.80
CA GLN A 87 2.15 -16.18 -3.25
C GLN A 87 3.47 -15.47 -2.90
N GLU A 88 3.67 -14.23 -3.39
CA GLU A 88 4.82 -13.36 -3.05
C GLU A 88 4.51 -12.31 -1.98
N ALA A 89 3.42 -12.43 -1.23
CA ALA A 89 3.20 -11.59 -0.06
C ALA A 89 4.46 -11.66 0.83
N PRO A 90 5.10 -10.53 1.18
CA PRO A 90 6.38 -10.54 1.90
C PRO A 90 6.26 -11.02 3.36
N TYR A 91 5.10 -11.57 3.74
CA TYR A 91 4.62 -11.85 5.09
C TYR A 91 4.22 -13.33 5.28
N ASN A 92 4.81 -14.28 4.56
CA ASN A 92 4.63 -15.69 4.92
C ASN A 92 5.30 -15.98 6.26
N SER A 93 4.49 -16.36 7.26
CA SER A 93 4.74 -16.55 8.70
C SER A 93 5.92 -17.45 9.11
N GLY A 94 6.70 -17.96 8.17
CA GLY A 94 7.85 -18.84 8.43
C GLY A 94 9.23 -18.15 8.41
N MET A 95 9.34 -16.88 7.99
CA MET A 95 10.65 -16.27 7.66
C MET A 95 10.76 -14.82 8.13
N MET A 96 10.61 -14.55 9.44
CA MET A 96 10.71 -13.21 10.03
C MET A 96 12.02 -12.47 9.70
N GLU A 97 13.13 -13.19 9.54
CA GLU A 97 14.41 -12.58 9.18
C GLU A 97 14.41 -12.06 7.74
N LYS A 98 13.98 -12.91 6.79
CA LYS A 98 13.79 -12.52 5.38
C LYS A 98 12.77 -11.39 5.22
N HIS A 99 11.73 -11.41 6.06
CA HIS A 99 10.74 -10.34 6.12
C HIS A 99 11.39 -9.01 6.53
N ARG A 100 12.17 -8.98 7.62
CA ARG A 100 12.91 -7.79 8.07
C ARG A 100 13.93 -7.31 7.04
N GLU A 101 14.63 -8.22 6.37
CA GLU A 101 15.54 -7.88 5.28
C GLU A 101 14.80 -7.22 4.11
N ASN A 102 13.64 -7.76 3.72
CA ASN A 102 12.78 -7.18 2.69
C ASN A 102 12.26 -5.80 3.08
N LEU A 103 11.82 -5.62 4.33
CA LEU A 103 11.40 -4.31 4.85
C LEU A 103 12.54 -3.30 4.81
N ASN A 104 13.73 -3.69 5.26
CA ASN A 104 14.92 -2.83 5.21
C ASN A 104 15.28 -2.47 3.77
N MET A 105 15.15 -3.41 2.83
CA MET A 105 15.38 -3.18 1.40
C MET A 105 14.36 -2.20 0.81
N LEU A 106 13.06 -2.40 1.10
CA LEU A 106 12.00 -1.49 0.65
C LEU A 106 12.16 -0.10 1.26
N ARG A 107 12.50 -0.01 2.55
CA ARG A 107 12.80 1.24 3.23
C ARG A 107 13.93 2.00 2.53
N ARG A 108 15.05 1.32 2.23
CA ARG A 108 16.17 1.92 1.49
C ARG A 108 15.75 2.41 0.11
N LYS A 109 14.98 1.60 -0.63
CA LYS A 109 14.45 2.00 -1.95
C LYS A 109 13.51 3.21 -1.85
N SER A 110 12.65 3.25 -0.83
CA SER A 110 11.76 4.39 -0.60
C SER A 110 12.54 5.66 -0.24
N GLU A 111 13.58 5.55 0.58
CA GLU A 111 14.47 6.66 0.92
C GLU A 111 15.25 7.17 -0.31
N GLU A 112 15.80 6.26 -1.12
CA GLU A 112 16.49 6.60 -2.38
C GLU A 112 15.54 7.27 -3.37
N TRP A 113 14.33 6.73 -3.54
CA TRP A 113 13.33 7.29 -4.44
C TRP A 113 12.90 8.70 -4.01
N ALA A 114 12.66 8.92 -2.72
CA ALA A 114 12.33 10.24 -2.19
C ALA A 114 13.45 11.25 -2.47
N ARG A 115 14.71 10.85 -2.28
CA ARG A 115 15.88 11.68 -2.63
C ARG A 115 15.92 12.02 -4.11
N MET A 116 15.71 11.03 -4.98
CA MET A 116 15.72 11.23 -6.43
C MET A 116 14.63 12.20 -6.88
N ARG A 117 13.43 12.13 -6.29
CA ARG A 117 12.33 13.07 -6.61
C ARG A 117 12.64 14.50 -6.19
N ILE A 118 13.16 14.69 -4.97
CA ILE A 118 13.57 16.01 -4.49
C ILE A 118 14.60 16.62 -5.45
N ILE A 119 15.56 15.81 -5.91
CA ILE A 119 16.57 16.25 -6.88
C ILE A 119 15.93 16.61 -8.23
N GLN A 120 15.06 15.75 -8.77
CA GLN A 120 14.38 16.00 -10.04
C GLN A 120 13.52 17.27 -10.02
N GLU A 121 12.77 17.48 -8.93
CA GLU A 121 11.95 18.69 -8.75
C GLU A 121 12.83 19.94 -8.63
N ALA A 122 13.93 19.86 -7.87
CA ALA A 122 14.89 20.96 -7.77
C ALA A 122 15.55 21.28 -9.12
N GLU A 123 15.93 20.26 -9.89
CA GLU A 123 16.47 20.44 -11.25
C GLU A 123 15.45 21.07 -12.20
N GLN A 124 14.18 20.67 -12.11
CA GLN A 124 13.12 21.25 -12.93
C GLN A 124 12.91 22.73 -12.59
N ILE A 125 12.84 23.07 -11.29
CA ILE A 125 12.74 24.46 -10.82
C ILE A 125 13.91 25.30 -11.34
N LEU A 126 15.14 24.76 -11.32
CA LEU A 126 16.33 25.45 -11.83
C LEU A 126 16.27 25.68 -13.35
N LYS A 127 15.73 24.73 -14.12
CA LYS A 127 15.53 24.89 -15.58
C LYS A 127 14.49 25.95 -15.89
N ASP A 128 13.37 25.93 -15.19
CA ASP A 128 12.26 26.87 -15.41
C ASP A 128 12.69 28.31 -15.08
N ASN A 129 13.48 28.49 -14.01
CA ASN A 129 14.06 29.79 -13.63
C ASN A 129 15.10 30.33 -14.62
N LYS A 130 15.82 29.45 -15.34
CA LYS A 130 16.76 29.87 -16.40
C LYS A 130 16.08 30.32 -17.68
N HIS A 131 14.83 29.90 -17.92
CA HIS A 131 14.04 30.31 -19.08
C HIS A 131 13.23 31.59 -18.84
N THR A 132 13.18 32.09 -17.61
CA THR A 132 12.49 33.33 -17.22
C THR A 132 13.42 34.54 -17.06
N GLN A 133 14.73 34.38 -17.22
CA GLN A 133 15.73 35.47 -17.32
C GLN A 133 16.19 35.64 -18.77
#